data_AF-A0A2K1Z1E7-F1
#
_entry.id   AF-A0A2K1Z1E7-F1
#
_cell.length_a   1.000
_cell.length_b   1.000
_cell.length_c   1.000
_cell.angle_alpha   90.00
_cell.angle_beta   90.00
_cell.angle_gamma   90.00
#
_symmetry.space_group_name_H-M   'P 1'
#
loop_
_entity.id
_entity.type
_entity.pdbx_description
1 polymer ?
#
loop_
_entity_poly.entity_id
_entity_poly.type
_entity_poly.pdbx_seq_one_letter_code
_entity_poly.pdbx_strand_id
1 'polypeptide(L)'
;MVSSLLNKNKIMPFLLVALSTSWMVQASDLDIVSDYVVPENSIPDADLFTFTGIRVFANGIDGVVLAKAFKTDVPTTHKIKAGLAAKA
;
A
#
# COMPACT_ATOMS: atom_id res chain seq x y z
N MET A 1 -30.34 -11.96 -15.68
CA MET A 1 -29.56 -11.68 -14.45
C MET A 1 -28.76 -10.38 -14.50
N VAL A 2 -28.15 -10.02 -15.65
CA VAL A 2 -27.30 -8.81 -15.83
C VAL A 2 -28.04 -7.47 -15.64
N SER A 3 -29.31 -7.37 -16.07
CA SER A 3 -30.10 -6.13 -15.93
C SER A 3 -30.31 -5.70 -14.47
N SER A 4 -30.30 -6.64 -13.51
CA SER A 4 -30.41 -6.31 -12.08
C SER A 4 -29.14 -5.66 -11.53
N LEU A 5 -27.97 -5.84 -12.16
CA LEU A 5 -26.76 -5.12 -11.77
C LEU A 5 -26.72 -3.70 -12.33
N LEU A 6 -27.43 -3.41 -13.42
CA LEU A 6 -27.43 -2.10 -14.08
C LEU A 6 -28.50 -1.10 -13.56
N ASN A 7 -29.10 -1.39 -12.40
CA ASN A 7 -30.03 -0.45 -11.77
C ASN A 7 -29.24 0.71 -11.15
N LYS A 8 -29.60 1.96 -11.47
CA LYS A 8 -29.03 3.20 -10.93
C LYS A 8 -28.83 3.16 -9.41
N ASN A 9 -29.76 2.55 -8.66
CA ASN A 9 -29.70 2.48 -7.20
C ASN A 9 -28.71 1.40 -6.68
N LYS A 10 -28.39 0.40 -7.51
CA LYS A 10 -27.47 -0.70 -7.17
C LYS A 10 -26.04 -0.45 -7.68
N ILE A 11 -25.88 0.36 -8.73
CA ILE A 11 -24.56 0.76 -9.26
C ILE A 11 -23.86 1.76 -8.32
N MET A 12 -24.62 2.67 -7.70
CA MET A 12 -24.08 3.75 -6.86
C MET A 12 -23.10 3.28 -5.77
N PRO A 13 -23.41 2.28 -4.91
CA PRO A 13 -22.47 1.84 -3.89
C PRO A 13 -21.19 1.23 -4.48
N PHE A 14 -21.28 0.55 -5.62
CA PHE A 14 -20.11 -0.04 -6.29
C PHE A 14 -19.20 1.03 -6.88
N LEU A 15 -19.78 2.08 -7.49
CA LEU A 15 -19.04 3.22 -8.02
C LEU A 15 -18.32 4.00 -6.91
N LEU A 16 -18.98 4.21 -5.76
CA LEU A 16 -18.40 4.89 -4.60
C LEU A 16 -17.22 4.11 -4.01
N VAL A 17 -17.34 2.79 -3.88
CA VAL A 17 -16.24 1.94 -3.42
C VAL A 17 -15.08 1.98 -4.40
N ALA A 18 -15.35 1.85 -5.71
CA ALA A 18 -14.30 1.92 -6.75
C ALA A 18 -13.53 3.25 -6.72
N LEU A 19 -14.24 4.38 -6.57
CA LEU A 19 -13.61 5.70 -6.45
C LEU A 19 -12.80 5.85 -5.15
N SER A 20 -13.30 5.29 -4.04
CA SER A 20 -12.63 5.39 -2.72
C SER A 20 -11.34 4.58 -2.63
N THR A 21 -11.20 3.53 -3.43
CA THR A 21 -9.97 2.72 -3.50
C THR A 21 -9.01 3.19 -4.58
N SER A 22 -9.36 4.24 -5.34
CA SER A 22 -8.44 4.87 -6.29
C SER A 22 -7.29 5.50 -5.50
N TRP A 23 -6.09 5.03 -5.77
CA TRP A 23 -4.87 5.62 -5.22
C TRP A 23 -4.74 7.04 -5.76
N MET A 24 -4.98 8.04 -4.90
CA MET A 24 -4.62 9.42 -5.20
C MET A 24 -3.46 9.83 -4.29
N VAL A 25 -2.25 9.79 -4.84
CA VAL A 25 -1.17 10.67 -4.40
C VAL A 25 -1.04 11.71 -5.51
N GLN A 26 -1.72 12.85 -5.35
CA GLN A 26 -1.47 14.00 -6.20
C GLN A 26 -0.35 14.79 -5.52
N ALA A 27 0.86 14.76 -6.11
CA ALA A 27 1.94 15.65 -5.67
C ALA A 27 1.42 17.09 -5.80
N SER A 28 1.40 17.84 -4.69
CA SER A 28 0.96 19.23 -4.71
C SER A 28 1.96 20.14 -5.44
N ASP A 29 3.19 19.67 -5.59
CA ASP A 29 4.24 20.30 -6.38
C ASP A 29 4.55 19.42 -7.60
N LEU A 30 4.55 20.07 -8.78
CA LEU A 30 4.80 19.44 -10.07
C LEU A 30 6.28 19.01 -10.21
N ASP A 31 7.19 19.57 -9.41
CA ASP A 31 8.63 19.25 -9.41
C ASP A 31 9.18 18.87 -8.03
N ILE A 32 8.40 18.14 -7.22
CA ILE A 32 8.82 17.67 -5.88
C ILE A 32 10.11 16.82 -5.90
N VAL A 33 10.50 16.32 -7.07
CA VAL A 33 11.66 15.45 -7.28
C VAL A 33 12.98 16.25 -7.27
N SER A 34 12.97 17.52 -7.67
CA SER A 34 14.17 18.36 -7.69
C SER A 34 14.59 18.87 -6.31
N ASP A 35 13.65 18.91 -5.35
CA ASP A 35 13.90 19.31 -3.96
C ASP A 35 14.78 18.30 -3.18
N TYR A 36 14.90 17.06 -3.66
CA TYR A 36 15.64 16.00 -2.96
C TYR A 36 16.97 15.69 -3.65
N VAL A 37 18.06 15.80 -2.88
CA VAL A 37 19.37 15.29 -3.31
C VAL A 37 19.32 13.77 -3.31
N VAL A 38 19.40 13.18 -4.50
CA VAL A 38 19.41 11.73 -4.68
C VAL A 38 20.84 11.20 -4.78
N PRO A 39 21.09 9.93 -4.42
CA PRO A 39 22.40 9.30 -4.62
C PRO A 39 22.82 9.28 -6.10
N GLU A 40 24.13 9.25 -6.36
CA GLU A 40 24.64 9.10 -7.73
C GLU A 40 24.07 7.84 -8.41
N ASN A 41 23.78 7.97 -9.72
CA ASN A 41 23.21 6.91 -10.56
C ASN A 41 21.77 6.46 -10.20
N SER A 42 21.00 7.27 -9.48
CA SER A 42 19.57 7.03 -9.27
C SER A 42 18.73 7.86 -10.24
N ILE A 43 17.61 7.29 -10.70
CA ILE A 43 16.61 8.00 -11.50
C ILE A 43 15.65 8.66 -10.51
N PRO A 44 15.52 9.98 -10.50
CA PRO A 44 14.65 10.65 -9.56
C PRO A 44 13.22 10.59 -10.11
N ASP A 45 12.39 9.71 -9.56
CA ASP A 45 11.02 9.43 -9.99
C ASP A 45 10.03 9.33 -8.80
N ALA A 46 8.77 9.00 -9.08
CA ALA A 46 7.73 8.91 -8.06
C ALA A 46 7.97 7.79 -7.03
N ASP A 47 8.75 6.75 -7.37
CA ASP A 47 9.02 5.64 -6.46
C ASP A 47 9.93 6.05 -5.29
N LEU A 48 10.65 7.17 -5.39
CA LEU A 48 11.41 7.76 -4.29
C LEU A 48 10.54 8.06 -3.06
N PHE A 49 9.26 8.36 -3.25
CA PHE A 49 8.33 8.70 -2.18
C PHE A 49 7.46 7.52 -1.72
N THR A 50 7.58 6.37 -2.37
CA THR A 50 6.85 5.17 -1.97
C THR A 50 7.45 4.63 -0.68
N PHE A 51 6.67 4.60 0.41
CA PHE A 51 7.10 3.93 1.64
C PHE A 51 7.09 2.41 1.45
N THR A 52 8.27 1.79 1.52
CA THR A 52 8.45 0.36 1.25
C THR A 52 8.69 -0.48 2.50
N GLY A 53 8.71 0.15 3.69
CA GLY A 53 9.04 -0.50 4.95
C GLY A 53 8.12 -1.67 5.32
N ILE A 54 6.91 -1.75 4.78
CA ILE A 54 5.98 -2.87 5.02
C ILE A 54 6.47 -4.17 4.35
N ARG A 55 7.31 -4.09 3.30
CA ARG A 55 7.84 -5.28 2.59
C ARG A 55 8.64 -6.23 3.50
N VAL A 56 9.13 -5.76 4.65
CA VAL A 56 9.82 -6.60 5.63
C VAL A 56 8.97 -7.77 6.14
N PHE A 57 7.63 -7.65 6.13
CA PHE A 57 6.72 -8.73 6.52
C PHE A 57 6.55 -9.79 5.42
N ALA A 58 6.92 -9.49 4.16
CA ALA A 58 6.83 -10.40 3.01
C ALA A 58 8.17 -11.09 2.67
N ASN A 59 9.31 -10.53 3.09
CA ASN A 59 10.66 -10.97 2.67
C ASN A 59 11.20 -12.22 3.41
N GLY A 60 10.34 -13.10 3.91
CA GLY A 60 10.76 -14.33 4.59
C GLY A 60 11.48 -14.14 5.93
N ILE A 61 11.50 -12.92 6.49
CA ILE A 61 12.11 -12.64 7.79
C ILE A 61 11.36 -13.42 8.88
N ASP A 62 12.11 -14.07 9.76
CA ASP A 62 11.56 -14.83 10.87
C ASP A 62 10.69 -13.97 11.81
N GLY A 63 9.60 -14.56 12.30
CA GLY A 63 8.62 -13.88 13.16
C GLY A 63 9.22 -13.40 14.49
N VAL A 64 10.22 -14.09 15.03
CA VAL A 64 10.93 -13.69 16.27
C VAL A 64 11.76 -12.44 16.03
N VAL A 65 12.44 -12.37 14.88
CA VAL A 65 13.24 -11.19 14.49
C VAL A 65 12.33 -9.98 14.30
N LEU A 66 11.20 -10.15 13.60
CA LEU A 66 10.19 -9.10 13.44
C LEU A 66 9.60 -8.67 14.80
N ALA A 67 9.28 -9.62 15.67
CA ALA A 67 8.74 -9.32 17.00
C ALA A 67 9.71 -8.47 17.81
N LYS A 68 11.01 -8.80 17.79
CA LYS A 68 12.04 -8.01 18.47
C LYS A 68 12.23 -6.63 17.85
N ALA A 69 12.29 -6.53 16.52
CA ALA A 69 12.51 -5.27 15.81
C ALA A 69 11.38 -4.25 16.02
N PHE A 70 10.14 -4.73 16.04
CA PHE A 70 8.95 -3.88 16.21
C PHE A 70 8.45 -3.79 17.66
N LYS A 71 9.17 -4.42 18.61
CA LYS A 71 8.78 -4.49 20.03
C LYS A 71 7.37 -5.07 20.22
N THR A 72 7.06 -6.12 19.48
CA THR A 72 5.80 -6.87 19.52
C THR A 72 6.03 -8.34 19.90
N ASP A 73 4.98 -9.16 19.84
CA ASP A 73 5.06 -10.61 20.01
C ASP A 73 4.92 -11.37 18.68
N VAL A 74 5.37 -12.62 18.68
CA VAL A 74 5.34 -13.50 17.51
C VAL A 74 3.91 -13.69 16.96
N PRO A 75 2.87 -13.95 17.77
CA PRO A 75 1.50 -14.01 17.28
C PRO A 75 1.04 -12.76 16.51
N THR A 76 1.41 -11.57 16.99
CA THR A 76 1.07 -10.29 16.37
C THR A 76 1.72 -10.17 14.99
N THR A 77 3.00 -10.53 14.85
CA THR A 77 3.67 -10.53 13.54
C THR A 77 3.00 -11.49 12.55
N HIS A 78 2.53 -12.66 12.99
CA HIS A 78 1.82 -13.61 12.13
C HIS A 78 0.46 -13.08 11.67
N LYS A 79 -0.29 -12.40 12.54
CA LYS A 79 -1.55 -11.75 12.17
C LYS A 79 -1.34 -10.65 11.14
N ILE A 80 -0.29 -9.84 11.30
CA ILE A 80 0.06 -8.79 10.34
C ILE A 80 0.44 -9.42 8.99
N LYS A 81 1.28 -10.46 8.98
CA LYS A 81 1.62 -11.21 7.76
C LYS A 81 0.39 -11.78 7.07
N ALA A 82 -0.50 -12.43 7.81
CA ALA A 82 -1.73 -13.00 7.27
C ALA A 82 -2.69 -11.93 6.71
N GLY A 83 -2.85 -10.81 7.42
CA GLY A 83 -3.67 -9.70 6.97
C GLY A 83 -3.14 -9.01 5.71
N LEU A 84 -1.82 -8.94 5.55
CA LEU A 84 -1.16 -8.41 4.34
C LEU A 84 -1.26 -9.40 3.17
N ALA A 85 -1.13 -10.71 3.42
CA ALA A 85 -1.28 -11.74 2.39
C ALA A 85 -2.70 -11.82 1.82
N ALA A 86 -3.73 -11.51 2.62
CA ALA A 86 -5.13 -11.53 2.20
C ALA A 86 -5.53 -10.41 1.21
N LYS A 87 -4.63 -9.44 0.94
CA LYS A 87 -4.86 -8.30 0.04
C LYS A 87 -4.11 -8.44 -1.31
N ALA A 88 -3.36 -9.53 -1.52
CA ALA A 88 -2.61 -9.80 -2.74
C ALA A 88 -3.39 -10.68 -3.73
#